data_AF-A0A5K1B6F4-F1
#
_entry.id   AF-A0A5K1B6F4-F1
#
_cell.length_a   1.000
_cell.length_b   1.000
_cell.length_c   1.000
_cell.angle_alpha   90.00
_cell.angle_beta   90.00
_cell.angle_gamma   90.00
#
_symmetry.space_group_name_H-M   'P 1'
#
loop_
_entity.id
_entity.type
_entity.pdbx_description
1 polymer ?
#
loop_
_entity_poly.entity_id
_entity_poly.type
_entity_poly.pdbx_seq_one_letter_code
_entity_poly.pdbx_strand_id
1 'polypeptide(L)'
;FFSGDGEHPHSRKLHGMLDQLVEQLKLVGYVPDTSQLYHADMEEEEKEATLRYHTEKLAIAYGLLNTPPGTTIRVVKNLRVCGDCHSAAKFISLIFN
;
A
#
# COMPACT_ATOMS: atom_id res chain seq x y z
N PHE A 1 11.12 8.99 1.51
CA PHE A 1 10.43 8.03 0.63
C PHE A 1 9.23 8.73 0.02
N PHE A 2 9.05 8.58 -1.28
CA PHE A 2 7.82 8.91 -2.01
C PHE A 2 7.67 7.83 -3.09
N SER A 3 6.51 7.71 -3.72
CA SER A 3 6.18 6.57 -4.61
C SER A 3 7.17 6.34 -5.78
N GLY A 4 7.97 7.35 -6.17
CA GLY A 4 8.99 7.25 -7.21
C GLY A 4 10.43 7.05 -6.71
N ASP A 5 10.65 6.96 -5.40
CA ASP A 5 11.98 6.79 -4.80
C ASP A 5 12.36 5.30 -4.78
N GLY A 6 13.10 4.82 -5.78
CA GLY A 6 13.48 3.38 -5.89
C GLY A 6 14.94 3.08 -5.53
N GLU A 7 15.81 4.08 -5.56
CA GLU A 7 17.27 3.88 -5.51
C GLU A 7 17.84 3.90 -4.09
N HIS A 8 17.15 4.54 -3.15
CA HIS A 8 17.60 4.60 -1.77
C HIS A 8 17.44 3.23 -1.07
N PRO A 9 18.47 2.70 -0.36
CA PRO A 9 18.39 1.38 0.29
C PRO A 9 17.20 1.21 1.24
N HIS A 10 16.86 2.27 1.97
CA HIS A 10 15.70 2.30 2.84
C HIS A 10 14.38 2.19 2.06
N SER A 11 14.33 2.72 0.84
CA SER A 11 13.18 2.61 -0.04
C SER A 11 13.02 1.20 -0.61
N ARG A 12 14.12 0.53 -0.98
CA ARG A 12 14.09 -0.89 -1.38
C ARG A 12 13.52 -1.79 -0.28
N LYS A 13 13.96 -1.59 0.97
CA LYS A 13 13.45 -2.36 2.11
C LYS A 13 11.95 -2.13 2.32
N LEU A 14 11.51 -0.87 2.20
CA LEU A 14 10.10 -0.50 2.34
C LEU A 14 9.25 -1.10 1.21
N HIS A 15 9.71 -1.02 -0.04
CA HIS A 15 9.02 -1.61 -1.19
C HIS A 15 8.91 -3.13 -1.07
N GLY A 16 10.00 -3.81 -0.69
CA GLY A 16 9.95 -5.27 -0.48
C GLY A 16 9.01 -5.68 0.65
N MET A 17 8.95 -4.91 1.75
CA MET A 17 7.95 -5.15 2.79
C MET A 17 6.52 -4.95 2.28
N LEU A 18 6.29 -3.89 1.49
CA LEU A 18 4.99 -3.59 0.92
C LEU A 18 4.53 -4.65 -0.09
N ASP A 19 5.45 -5.17 -0.92
CA ASP A 19 5.15 -6.29 -1.82
C ASP A 19 4.68 -7.52 -1.02
N GLN A 20 5.43 -7.91 0.03
CA GLN A 20 5.05 -9.02 0.91
C GLN A 20 3.73 -8.77 1.63
N LEU A 21 3.49 -7.54 2.09
CA LEU A 21 2.24 -7.16 2.72
C LEU A 21 1.07 -7.36 1.75
N VAL A 22 1.18 -6.86 0.52
CA VAL A 22 0.13 -6.99 -0.50
C VAL A 22 -0.15 -8.45 -0.85
N GLU A 23 0.88 -9.29 -0.94
CA GLU A 23 0.70 -10.74 -1.10
C GLU A 23 -0.10 -11.34 0.05
N GLN A 24 0.21 -11.00 1.30
CA GLN A 24 -0.56 -11.45 2.47
C GLN A 24 -2.01 -10.94 2.44
N LEU A 25 -2.24 -9.69 2.01
CA LEU A 25 -3.60 -9.16 1.86
C LEU A 25 -4.37 -9.97 0.81
N LYS A 26 -3.76 -10.29 -0.33
CA LYS A 26 -4.40 -11.07 -1.41
C LYS A 26 -4.82 -12.46 -0.90
N LEU A 27 -4.02 -13.10 -0.03
CA LEU A 27 -4.36 -14.40 0.58
C LEU A 27 -5.62 -14.37 1.45
N VAL A 28 -5.95 -13.23 2.06
CA VAL A 28 -7.16 -13.06 2.88
C VAL A 28 -8.32 -12.42 2.13
N GLY A 29 -8.20 -12.27 0.80
CA GLY A 29 -9.28 -11.82 -0.08
C GLY A 29 -9.26 -10.34 -0.46
N TYR A 30 -8.16 -9.62 -0.23
CA TYR A 30 -7.98 -8.28 -0.83
C TYR A 30 -7.80 -8.39 -2.34
N VAL A 31 -8.60 -7.63 -3.08
CA VAL A 31 -8.49 -7.46 -4.53
C VAL A 31 -8.22 -5.97 -4.80
N PRO A 32 -7.13 -5.63 -5.52
CA PRO A 32 -6.88 -4.24 -5.89
C PRO A 32 -8.04 -3.64 -6.69
N ASP A 33 -8.45 -2.42 -6.35
CA ASP A 33 -9.54 -1.72 -7.06
C ASP A 33 -8.97 -0.74 -8.09
N THR A 34 -8.88 -1.19 -9.34
CA THR A 34 -8.39 -0.43 -10.50
C THR A 34 -9.44 0.44 -11.16
N SER A 35 -10.70 0.41 -10.70
CA SER A 35 -11.83 1.09 -11.34
C SER A 35 -11.69 2.61 -11.43
N GLN A 36 -10.82 3.19 -10.59
CA GLN A 36 -10.55 4.63 -10.51
C GLN A 36 -9.34 5.08 -11.35
N LEU A 37 -8.63 4.15 -12.02
CA LEU A 37 -7.50 4.45 -12.90
C LEU A 37 -7.94 4.49 -14.37
N TYR A 38 -8.26 5.69 -14.85
CA TYR A 38 -8.74 5.96 -16.20
C TYR A 38 -7.60 6.36 -17.15
N HIS A 39 -6.68 5.44 -17.42
CA HIS A 39 -5.67 5.61 -18.46
C HIS A 39 -5.87 4.51 -19.51
N ALA A 40 -6.22 4.91 -20.74
CA ALA A 40 -6.64 3.99 -21.80
C ALA A 40 -5.52 3.06 -22.28
N ASP A 41 -4.27 3.48 -22.12
CA ASP A 41 -3.10 2.73 -22.58
C ASP A 41 -2.44 1.89 -21.45
N MET A 42 -3.03 1.86 -20.25
CA MET A 42 -2.50 1.06 -19.14
C MET A 42 -3.20 -0.30 -19.08
N GLU A 43 -2.40 -1.35 -19.14
CA GLU A 43 -2.85 -2.72 -18.85
C GLU A 43 -3.21 -2.87 -17.36
N GLU A 44 -3.97 -3.91 -17.03
CA GLU A 44 -4.47 -4.13 -15.67
C GLU A 44 -3.33 -4.35 -14.67
N GLU A 45 -2.28 -5.05 -15.07
CA GLU A 45 -1.07 -5.26 -14.29
C GLU A 45 -0.34 -3.94 -13.98
N GLU A 46 -0.32 -3.00 -14.94
CA GLU A 46 0.29 -1.67 -14.76
C GLU A 46 -0.53 -0.81 -13.80
N LYS A 47 -1.85 -0.91 -13.87
CA LYS A 47 -2.77 -0.26 -12.92
C LYS A 47 -2.56 -0.80 -11.51
N GLU A 48 -2.51 -2.13 -11.35
CA GLU A 48 -2.21 -2.75 -10.06
C GLU A 48 -0.85 -2.31 -9.50
N ALA A 49 0.18 -2.26 -10.35
CA ALA A 49 1.51 -1.80 -9.96
C ALA A 49 1.48 -0.35 -9.45
N THR A 50 0.72 0.52 -10.11
CA THR A 50 0.55 1.92 -9.71
C THR A 50 -0.14 2.03 -8.34
N LEU A 51 -1.24 1.31 -8.14
CA LEU A 51 -1.98 1.28 -6.87
C LEU A 51 -1.16 0.73 -5.71
N ARG A 52 -0.24 -0.19 -5.99
CA ARG A 52 0.58 -0.84 -4.98
C ARG A 52 1.38 0.17 -4.17
N TYR A 53 2.00 1.13 -4.86
CA TYR A 53 2.93 2.09 -4.26
C TYR A 53 2.29 3.42 -3.89
N HIS A 54 0.96 3.47 -3.75
CA HIS A 54 0.30 4.64 -3.19
C HIS A 54 0.88 5.01 -1.82
N THR A 55 1.01 6.32 -1.60
CA THR A 55 1.63 6.89 -0.40
C THR A 55 1.00 6.41 0.91
N GLU A 56 -0.31 6.14 0.93
CA GLU A 56 -1.01 5.61 2.11
C GLU A 56 -0.51 4.22 2.48
N LYS A 57 -0.40 3.30 1.51
CA LYS A 57 0.10 1.95 1.76
C LYS A 57 1.57 1.98 2.19
N LEU A 58 2.37 2.84 1.55
CA LEU A 58 3.77 3.08 1.95
C LEU A 58 3.86 3.60 3.39
N ALA A 59 3.00 4.54 3.78
CA ALA A 59 2.99 5.08 5.15
C ALA A 59 2.62 4.02 6.19
N ILE A 60 1.62 3.16 5.90
CA ILE A 60 1.25 2.05 6.79
C ILE A 60 2.38 1.03 6.87
N ALA A 61 2.92 0.59 5.73
CA ALA A 61 4.06 -0.32 5.65
C ALA A 61 5.27 0.21 6.43
N TYR A 62 5.56 1.50 6.30
CA TYR A 62 6.62 2.16 7.04
C TYR A 62 6.37 2.13 8.55
N GLY A 63 5.14 2.42 8.99
CA GLY A 63 4.75 2.31 10.39
C GLY A 63 4.94 0.88 10.93
N LEU A 64 4.44 -0.13 10.21
CA LEU A 64 4.56 -1.54 10.60
C LEU A 64 6.03 -1.98 10.68
N LEU A 65 6.88 -1.48 9.78
CA LEU A 65 8.29 -1.84 9.74
C LEU A 65 9.11 -1.20 10.88
N ASN A 66 8.71 -0.03 11.37
CA ASN A 66 9.53 0.79 12.26
C ASN A 66 8.94 0.97 13.67
N THR A 67 7.80 0.33 13.97
CA THR A 67 7.18 0.39 15.29
C THR A 67 7.00 -1.01 15.88
N PRO A 68 7.03 -1.16 17.22
CA PRO A 68 6.74 -2.44 17.86
C PRO A 68 5.31 -2.94 17.57
N PRO A 69 5.08 -4.26 17.55
CA PRO A 69 3.73 -4.83 17.48
C PRO A 69 2.79 -4.23 18.55
N GLY A 70 1.54 -4.00 18.17
CA GLY A 70 0.54 -3.34 19.03
C GLY A 70 0.61 -1.80 19.02
N THR A 71 1.56 -1.19 18.32
CA THR A 71 1.59 0.27 18.15
C THR A 71 0.46 0.73 17.24
N THR A 72 -0.33 1.70 17.70
CA THR A 72 -1.33 2.34 16.85
C THR A 72 -0.68 3.20 15.76
N ILE A 73 -0.92 2.85 14.50
CA ILE A 73 -0.48 3.64 13.34
C ILE A 73 -1.63 4.55 12.89
N ARG A 74 -1.35 5.84 12.69
CA ARG A 74 -2.31 6.83 12.17
C ARG A 74 -1.77 7.44 10.88
N VAL A 75 -2.51 7.27 9.78
CA VAL A 75 -2.19 7.88 8.48
C VAL A 75 -3.17 9.02 8.22
N VAL A 76 -2.64 10.21 7.98
CA VAL A 76 -3.42 11.42 7.67
C VAL A 76 -3.06 11.88 6.27
N LYS A 77 -4.08 12.20 5.46
CA LYS A 77 -3.91 12.72 4.11
C LYS A 77 -4.75 13.99 3.95
N ASN A 78 -4.20 14.98 3.25
CA ASN A 78 -4.92 16.22 2.94
C ASN A 78 -5.94 16.05 1.81
N LEU A 79 -5.87 14.92 1.09
CA LEU A 79 -6.78 14.51 0.04
C LEU A 79 -7.57 13.29 0.48
N ARG A 80 -8.70 13.04 -0.19
CA ARG A 80 -9.47 11.81 -0.01
C ARG A 80 -8.60 10.59 -0.31
N VAL A 81 -8.64 9.60 0.58
CA VAL A 81 -8.03 8.28 0.37
C VAL A 81 -8.78 7.57 -0.75
N CYS A 82 -8.08 6.98 -1.73
CA CYS A 82 -8.73 6.26 -2.82
C CYS A 82 -9.41 4.96 -2.33
N GLY A 83 -10.35 4.42 -3.13
CA GLY A 83 -11.12 3.24 -2.75
C GLY A 83 -10.24 2.03 -2.45
N ASP A 84 -9.25 1.80 -3.30
CA ASP A 84 -8.25 0.75 -3.14
C ASP A 84 -7.45 0.88 -1.84
N CYS A 85 -6.91 2.07 -1.53
CA CYS A 85 -6.13 2.28 -0.30
C CYS A 85 -6.99 2.16 0.96
N HIS A 86 -8.26 2.57 0.88
CA HIS A 86 -9.21 2.38 1.97
C HIS A 86 -9.49 0.89 2.21
N SER A 87 -9.69 0.12 1.13
CA SER A 87 -9.85 -1.34 1.21
C SER A 87 -8.59 -2.01 1.78
N ALA A 88 -7.41 -1.67 1.27
CA ALA A 88 -6.14 -2.19 1.77
C ALA A 88 -5.96 -1.92 3.27
N ALA A 89 -6.23 -0.70 3.74
CA ALA A 89 -6.15 -0.36 5.16
C ALA A 89 -7.06 -1.23 6.04
N LYS A 90 -8.28 -1.54 5.56
CA LYS A 90 -9.21 -2.46 6.25
C LYS A 90 -8.62 -3.87 6.38
N PHE A 91 -8.06 -4.42 5.31
CA PHE A 91 -7.44 -5.76 5.35
C PHE A 91 -6.16 -5.79 6.17
N ILE A 92 -5.33 -4.74 6.11
CA ILE A 92 -4.14 -4.62 6.96
C ILE A 92 -4.56 -4.65 8.44
N SER A 93 -5.59 -3.88 8.80
CA SER A 93 -6.12 -3.89 10.16
C SER A 93 -6.73 -5.22 10.58
N LEU A 94 -7.12 -6.10 9.65
CA LEU A 94 -7.62 -7.43 9.99
C LEU A 94 -6.49 -8.40 10.35
N ILE A 95 -5.32 -8.24 9.72
CA ILE A 95 -4.16 -9.15 9.90
C ILE A 95 -3.28 -8.72 11.08
N PHE A 96 -3.11 -7.41 11.29
CA PHE A 96 -2.10 -6.85 12.21
C PHE A 96 -2.66 -6.23 13.50
N ASN A 97 -3.95 -6.42 13.79
CA ASN A 97 -4.61 -5.89 15.00
C ASN A 97 -4.60 -6.88 16.17
#